data_AF-A0A5B8CES6-F1
#
_entry.id   AF-A0A5B8CES6-F1
#
_cell.length_a   1.000
_cell.length_b   1.000
_cell.length_c   1.000
_cell.angle_alpha   90.00
_cell.angle_beta   90.00
_cell.angle_gamma   90.00
#
_symmetry.space_group_name_H-M   'P 1'
#
loop_
_entity.id
_entity.type
_entity.pdbx_description
1 polymer ?
#
loop_
_entity_poly.entity_id
_entity_poly.type
_entity_poly.pdbx_seq_one_letter_code
_entity_poly.pdbx_strand_id
1 'polypeptide(L)' 'MEFDYYREMAEAAASHGASNIRELEWVMTEDRIADLRRHLAEDVGVDDEVNEMFGIPIVPGSPKDGAPFELRQRS' A
#
# COMPACT_ATOMS: atom_id res chain seq x y z
N MET A 1 -2.17 8.16 -17.25
CA MET A 1 -0.90 7.90 -16.55
C MET A 1 -1.30 7.03 -15.37
N GLU A 2 -0.85 5.78 -15.37
CA GLU A 2 -1.16 4.85 -14.29
C GLU A 2 -0.37 5.27 -13.04
N PHE A 3 -0.97 5.12 -11.87
CA PHE A 3 -0.30 5.44 -10.61
C PHE A 3 0.65 4.28 -10.27
N ASP A 4 1.95 4.54 -10.23
CA ASP A 4 2.98 3.54 -9.93
C ASP A 4 3.00 3.26 -8.43
N TYR A 5 2.07 2.41 -7.98
CA TYR A 5 1.95 2.05 -6.57
C TYR A 5 3.24 1.47 -6.01
N TYR A 6 3.96 0.66 -6.80
CA TYR A 6 5.19 0.01 -6.33
C TYR A 6 6.25 1.04 -5.97
N ARG A 7 6.54 2.00 -6.86
CA ARG A 7 7.54 3.03 -6.61
C ARG A 7 7.17 3.92 -5.43
N GLU A 8 5.95 4.45 -5.42
CA GLU A 8 5.53 5.43 -4.41
C GLU A 8 5.46 4.79 -3.01
N MET A 9 4.99 3.55 -2.91
CA MET A 9 4.95 2.81 -1.64
C MET A 9 6.36 2.37 -1.20
N ALA A 10 7.25 2.02 -2.12
CA ALA A 10 8.65 1.72 -1.79
C ALA A 10 9.37 2.93 -1.20
N GLU A 11 9.20 4.12 -1.79
CA GLU A 11 9.76 5.37 -1.29
C GLU A 11 9.21 5.72 0.11
N ALA A 12 7.89 5.60 0.29
CA ALA A 12 7.25 5.82 1.58
C ALA A 12 7.75 4.83 2.66
N ALA A 13 7.86 3.53 2.34
CA ALA A 13 8.38 2.52 3.27
C ALA A 13 9.86 2.78 3.62
N ALA A 14 10.68 3.16 2.64
CA ALA A 14 12.10 3.46 2.85
C ALA A 14 12.31 4.65 3.80
N SER A 15 11.41 5.64 3.77
CA SER A 15 11.50 6.83 4.62
C SER A 15 11.30 6.54 6.12
N HIS A 16 10.62 5.45 6.48
CA HIS A 16 10.32 5.09 7.87
C HIS A 16 11.34 4.16 8.53
N GLY A 17 12.31 3.62 7.77
CA GLY A 17 13.33 2.70 8.28
C GLY A 17 12.79 1.30 8.65
N ALA A 18 13.62 0.27 8.44
CA ALA A 18 13.20 -1.14 8.55
C ALA A 18 12.69 -1.57 9.94
N SER A 19 13.07 -0.85 11.00
CA SER A 19 12.77 -1.25 12.39
C SER A 19 11.30 -1.08 12.79
N ASN A 20 10.53 -0.25 12.08
CA ASN A 20 9.15 0.10 12.47
C ASN A 20 8.09 -0.55 11.58
N ILE A 21 8.47 -1.35 10.57
CA ILE A 21 7.56 -1.94 9.57
C ILE A 21 6.40 -2.72 10.21
N ARG A 22 6.66 -3.41 11.33
CA ARG A 22 5.64 -4.19 12.06
C ARG A 22 4.58 -3.32 12.74
N GLU A 23 4.91 -2.07 13.02
CA GLU A 23 4.02 -1.07 13.63
C GLU A 23 3.36 -0.20 12.58
N LEU A 24 3.52 -0.48 11.28
CA LEU A 24 2.93 0.31 10.20
C LEU A 24 1.76 -0.41 9.53
N GLU A 25 0.87 0.36 8.92
CA GLU A 25 -0.19 -0.10 8.02
C GLU A 25 -0.38 0.87 6.85
N TRP A 26 -0.69 0.32 5.68
CA TRP A 26 -1.13 1.07 4.51
C TRP A 26 -2.64 1.26 4.59
N VAL A 27 -3.10 2.49 4.68
CA VAL A 27 -4.52 2.82 4.62
C VAL A 27 -4.87 3.19 3.20
N MET A 28 -5.89 2.55 2.65
CA MET A 28 -6.36 2.76 1.28
C MET A 28 -7.89 2.60 1.21
N THR A 29 -8.56 3.28 0.27
CA THR A 29 -9.98 3.01 0.02
C THR A 29 -10.14 1.65 -0.67
N GLU A 30 -11.31 1.03 -0.57
CA GLU A 30 -11.57 -0.27 -1.21
C GLU A 30 -11.35 -0.23 -2.72
N ASP A 31 -11.75 0.87 -3.39
CA ASP A 31 -11.50 1.09 -4.81
C ASP A 31 -9.99 1.07 -5.14
N ARG A 32 -9.18 1.68 -4.28
CA ARG A 32 -7.72 1.75 -4.45
C ARG A 32 -7.04 0.42 -4.17
N ILE A 33 -7.57 -0.36 -3.22
CA ILE A 33 -7.13 -1.73 -2.97
C ILE A 33 -7.42 -2.60 -4.20
N ALA A 34 -8.60 -2.46 -4.81
CA ALA A 34 -8.94 -3.19 -6.03
C ALA A 34 -8.05 -2.77 -7.21
N ASP A 35 -7.77 -1.48 -7.39
CA ASP A 35 -6.82 -0.97 -8.38
C ASP A 35 -5.42 -1.56 -8.19
N LEU A 36 -4.91 -1.57 -6.95
CA LEU A 36 -3.61 -2.12 -6.60
C LEU A 36 -3.52 -3.63 -6.92
N ARG A 37 -4.53 -4.40 -6.53
CA ARG A 37 -4.59 -5.85 -6.78
C ARG A 37 -4.59 -6.15 -8.27
N ARG A 38 -5.37 -5.40 -9.05
CA ARG A 38 -5.38 -5.51 -10.50
C ARG A 38 -4.00 -5.22 -11.09
N HIS A 39 -3.37 -4.12 -10.68
CA HIS A 39 -2.04 -3.73 -11.16
C HIS A 39 -0.99 -4.81 -10.86
N LEU A 40 -0.98 -5.37 -9.65
CA LEU A 40 -0.03 -6.43 -9.27
C LEU A 40 -0.30 -7.77 -9.99
N ALA A 41 -1.57 -8.09 -10.24
CA ALA A 41 -1.93 -9.26 -11.03
C ALA A 41 -1.49 -9.11 -12.49
N GLU A 42 -1.65 -7.92 -13.08
CA GLU A 42 -1.26 -7.64 -14.47
C GLU A 42 0.26 -7.52 -14.66
N ASP A 43 0.97 -6.81 -13.77
CA ASP A 43 2.41 -6.53 -13.92
C ASP A 43 3.33 -7.62 -13.36
N VAL A 44 2.93 -8.28 -12.27
CA VAL A 44 3.81 -9.20 -11.52
C VAL A 44 3.32 -10.64 -11.56
N GLY A 45 2.06 -10.88 -11.95
CA GLY A 45 1.46 -12.22 -12.03
C GLY A 45 1.25 -12.87 -10.65
N VAL A 46 1.11 -12.06 -9.60
CA VAL A 46 0.86 -12.52 -8.22
C VAL A 46 -0.64 -12.58 -7.97
N ASP A 47 -1.09 -13.55 -7.15
CA ASP A 47 -2.48 -13.72 -6.73
C ASP A 47 -3.12 -12.40 -6.27
N ASP A 48 -4.40 -12.23 -6.58
CA ASP A 48 -5.23 -11.04 -6.32
C ASP A 48 -5.46 -10.74 -4.83
N GLU A 49 -4.92 -11.58 -3.94
CA GLU A 49 -5.03 -11.47 -2.49
C GLU A 49 -3.87 -10.70 -1.84
N VAL A 50 -3.39 -9.63 -2.49
CA VAL A 50 -2.48 -8.70 -1.83
C VAL A 50 -3.19 -8.05 -0.64
N ASN A 51 -2.77 -8.50 0.54
CA ASN A 51 -3.18 -8.01 1.85
C ASN A 51 -2.02 -7.31 2.56
N GLU A 52 -0.81 -7.32 1.97
CA GLU A 52 0.37 -6.62 2.45
C GLU A 52 1.27 -6.17 1.29
N MET A 53 2.01 -5.08 1.51
CA MET A 53 3.04 -4.57 0.60
C MET A 53 4.29 -4.23 1.42
N PHE A 54 5.44 -4.75 1.00
CA PHE A 54 6.72 -4.60 1.72
C PHE A 54 6.70 -5.10 3.18
N GLY A 55 5.87 -6.11 3.49
CA GLY A 55 5.69 -6.64 4.84
C GLY A 55 4.81 -5.78 5.74
N ILE A 56 4.11 -4.79 5.17
CA ILE A 56 3.19 -3.88 5.84
C ILE A 56 1.77 -4.20 5.34
N PRO A 57 0.81 -4.49 6.23
CA PRO A 57 -0.54 -4.84 5.84
C PRO A 57 -1.26 -3.64 5.24
N ILE A 58 -2.17 -3.95 4.32
CA ILE A 58 -3.09 -3.00 3.72
C ILE A 58 -4.43 -3.11 4.45
N VAL A 59 -4.93 -1.97 4.93
CA VAL A 59 -6.20 -1.87 5.64
C VAL A 59 -7.14 -0.91 4.90
N PRO A 60 -8.43 -1.28 4.78
CA PRO A 60 -9.41 -0.37 4.22
C PRO A 60 -9.63 0.83 5.15
N GLY A 61 -9.62 2.03 4.57
CA GLY A 61 -9.88 3.27 5.28
C GLY A 61 -9.78 4.49 4.37
N SER A 62 -9.90 5.68 4.96
CA SER A 62 -9.75 6.94 4.23
C SER A 62 -8.34 7.49 4.45
N PRO A 63 -7.48 7.52 3.42
CA PRO A 63 -6.20 8.20 3.50
C PRO A 63 -6.38 9.70 3.73
N LYS A 64 -5.41 10.31 4.40
CA LYS A 64 -5.38 11.75 4.63
C LYS A 64 -5.38 12.54 3.32
N ASP A 65 -6.07 13.67 3.31
CA ASP A 65 -6.07 14.67 2.22
C ASP A 65 -6.48 14.12 0.83
N GLY A 66 -7.19 12.98 0.79
CA GLY A 66 -7.61 12.33 -0.46
C GLY A 66 -6.45 11.66 -1.22
N ALA A 67 -5.33 11.40 -0.54
CA ALA A 67 -4.20 10.67 -1.09
C ALA A 67 -4.62 9.25 -1.55
N PRO A 68 -3.91 8.66 -2.53
CA PRO A 68 -4.20 7.29 -2.99
C PRO A 68 -3.95 6.23 -1.91
N PHE A 69 -3.03 6.51 -0.99
CA PHE A 69 -2.74 5.70 0.18
C PHE A 69 -2.14 6.58 1.29
N GLU A 70 -2.13 6.07 2.51
CA GLU A 70 -1.44 6.67 3.66
C GLU A 70 -0.66 5.59 4.40
N LEU A 71 0.59 5.87 4.73
CA LEU A 71 1.37 5.02 5.65
C LEU A 71 1.26 5.59 7.06
N ARG A 72 0.71 4.82 7.99
CA ARG A 72 0.57 5.26 9.38
C ARG A 72 0.99 4.20 10.38
N GLN A 73 1.26 4.64 11.61
CA GLN A 73 1.47 3.72 12.72
C GLN A 73 0.16 3.08 13.16
N ARG A 74 0.20 1.77 13.42
CA ARG A 74 -0.87 1.02 14.06
C ARG A 74 -1.03 1.52 15.49
N SER A 75 -2.27 1.74 15.90
CA SER A 75 -2.63 2.14 17.26
C SER A 75 -2.82 0.94 18.17
#